data_AF-A0A0W7VJ15-F1
#
_entry.id   AF-A0A0W7VJ15-F1
#
_cell.length_a   1.000
_cell.length_b   1.000
_cell.length_c   1.000
_cell.angle_alpha   90.00
_cell.angle_beta   90.00
_cell.angle_gamma   90.00
#
_symmetry.space_group_name_H-M   'P 1'
#
loop_
_entity.id
_entity.type
_entity.pdbx_description
1 polymer ?
#
loop_
_entity_poly.entity_id
_entity_poly.type
_entity_poly.pdbx_seq_one_letter_code
_entity_poly.pdbx_strand_id
1 'polypeptide(L)'
;MRQSFTAFLALSLVSSVVAMPSGSLKTRQTSPDGTCGGTTGFVCATGFCCSQFGFCGTGSSFCGSGSGTGTGTGTGNGTGTGTGTGSGTGSGTGAITCTSKIFYTGDGSTGNGWPDESAWASFDNLWNANINVINGACQNNGWGVANNSPTETSELQSAITSIAASAGVDERYVLATVVQESKGCVRVPTTQGFWANPGLMQDANGTNTCWLGPGQGIDPCPNNLIVGMIQDGTTGTASGSGLKQLLASLSTTGAQAVYQAARLYNSGSIPSDGNLSEGGATSSYSSDIANRLTGCVF
;
A
#
# COMPACT_ATOMS: atom_id res chain seq x y z
N MET A 1 2.47 -86.45 33.07
CA MET A 1 2.80 -85.24 33.88
C MET A 1 2.44 -84.04 33.02
N ARG A 2 1.24 -83.50 33.21
CA ARG A 2 0.94 -82.24 33.92
C ARG A 2 1.48 -80.99 33.20
N GLN A 3 0.51 -80.28 32.63
CA GLN A 3 0.56 -79.01 31.92
C GLN A 3 1.18 -77.91 32.80
N SER A 4 1.87 -76.94 32.19
CA SER A 4 2.19 -75.67 32.84
C SER A 4 1.94 -74.53 31.86
N PHE A 5 0.96 -73.72 32.25
CA PHE A 5 0.55 -72.46 31.65
C PHE A 5 1.64 -71.41 31.85
N THR A 6 1.97 -70.66 30.80
CA THR A 6 2.72 -69.40 30.92
C THR A 6 1.76 -68.25 30.63
N ALA A 7 1.49 -67.45 31.66
CA ALA A 7 0.60 -66.29 31.61
C ALA A 7 1.32 -65.09 30.98
N PHE A 8 0.65 -64.42 30.05
CA PHE A 8 1.06 -63.13 29.50
C PHE A 8 0.90 -62.03 30.57
N LEU A 9 2.02 -61.39 30.92
CA LEU A 9 2.04 -60.21 31.79
C LEU A 9 1.75 -58.96 30.93
N ALA A 10 0.56 -58.37 31.08
CA ALA A 10 0.19 -57.13 30.40
C ALA A 10 0.86 -55.92 31.07
N LEU A 11 1.57 -55.14 30.26
CA LEU A 11 2.29 -53.92 30.62
C LEU A 11 1.28 -52.77 30.80
N SER A 12 1.08 -52.29 32.03
CA SER A 12 0.29 -51.08 32.32
C SER A 12 1.22 -49.87 32.45
N LEU A 13 1.28 -49.05 31.40
CA LEU A 13 1.92 -47.73 31.42
C LEU A 13 0.90 -46.69 31.90
N VAL A 14 0.98 -46.32 33.17
CA VAL A 14 0.32 -45.11 33.70
C VAL A 14 0.99 -43.87 33.13
N SER A 15 0.34 -43.18 32.19
CA SER A 15 0.73 -41.83 31.77
C SER A 15 0.30 -40.83 32.84
N SER A 16 1.26 -40.35 33.64
CA SER A 16 1.06 -39.18 34.48
C SER A 16 1.10 -37.92 33.61
N VAL A 17 -0.04 -37.26 33.43
CA VAL A 17 -0.10 -35.91 32.87
C VAL A 17 0.45 -34.93 33.92
N VAL A 18 1.72 -34.55 33.78
CA VAL A 18 2.30 -33.46 34.56
C VAL A 18 1.75 -32.15 33.98
N ALA A 19 0.94 -31.43 34.75
CA ALA A 19 0.53 -30.08 34.41
C ALA A 19 1.80 -29.20 34.33
N MET A 20 2.09 -28.68 33.14
CA MET A 20 3.20 -27.76 32.96
C MET A 20 2.90 -26.45 33.69
N PRO A 21 3.89 -25.84 34.37
CA PRO A 21 3.70 -24.55 35.01
C PRO A 21 3.34 -23.51 33.96
N SER A 22 2.28 -22.75 34.22
CA SER A 22 1.94 -21.55 33.45
C SER A 22 3.14 -20.62 33.46
N GLY A 23 3.89 -20.60 32.36
CA GLY A 23 4.98 -19.67 32.17
C GLY A 23 4.44 -18.25 32.34
N SER A 24 5.14 -17.44 33.14
CA SER A 24 4.83 -16.03 33.31
C SER A 24 4.70 -15.38 31.93
N LEU A 25 3.55 -14.77 31.62
CA LEU A 25 3.33 -14.07 30.36
C LEU A 25 4.39 -12.97 30.26
N LYS A 26 5.42 -13.20 29.42
CA LYS A 26 6.39 -12.18 29.05
C LYS A 26 5.57 -10.98 28.58
N THR A 27 5.69 -9.85 29.25
CA THR A 27 5.06 -8.60 28.81
C THR A 27 5.50 -8.39 27.37
N ARG A 28 4.58 -8.44 26.42
CA ARG A 28 4.92 -8.30 25.00
C ARG A 28 5.57 -6.92 24.84
N GLN A 29 6.79 -6.90 24.33
CA GLN A 29 7.52 -5.65 24.16
C GLN A 29 6.89 -4.84 23.03
N THR A 30 6.90 -3.52 23.17
CA THR A 30 6.54 -2.63 22.05
C THR A 30 7.54 -2.82 20.92
N SER A 31 7.01 -2.87 19.70
CA SER A 31 7.79 -3.09 18.50
C SER A 31 8.88 -2.03 18.33
N PRO A 32 10.16 -2.43 18.18
CA PRO A 32 11.24 -1.51 17.88
C PRO A 32 11.26 -1.10 16.40
N ASP A 33 10.59 -1.87 15.54
CA ASP A 33 10.69 -1.79 14.09
C ASP A 33 9.32 -1.86 13.43
N GLY A 34 8.25 -1.45 14.10
CA GLY A 34 6.88 -1.47 13.56
C GLY A 34 6.32 -2.87 13.21
N THR A 35 7.06 -3.97 13.38
CA THR A 35 6.52 -5.33 13.22
C THR A 35 5.79 -5.78 14.49
N CYS A 36 4.75 -6.59 14.37
CA CYS A 36 3.96 -7.04 15.50
C CYS A 36 3.37 -8.43 15.26
N GLY A 37 2.94 -9.09 16.33
CA GLY A 37 2.36 -10.43 16.24
C GLY A 37 3.37 -11.52 15.83
N GLY A 38 2.87 -12.68 15.42
CA GLY A 38 3.70 -13.78 14.91
C GLY A 38 4.83 -14.26 15.83
N THR A 39 5.98 -14.60 15.24
CA THR A 39 7.20 -15.09 15.92
C THR A 39 8.00 -14.00 16.61
N THR A 40 7.81 -12.73 16.25
CA THR A 40 8.49 -11.60 16.92
C THR A 40 7.90 -11.36 18.31
N GLY A 41 6.60 -11.61 18.48
CA GLY A 41 5.89 -11.43 19.75
C GLY A 41 5.72 -9.97 20.18
N PHE A 42 6.13 -9.02 19.33
CA PHE A 42 6.00 -7.58 19.58
C PHE A 42 4.53 -7.13 19.52
N VAL A 43 4.23 -6.08 20.27
CA VAL A 43 2.95 -5.35 20.20
C VAL A 43 3.19 -3.94 19.68
N CYS A 44 2.15 -3.33 19.15
CA CYS A 44 2.26 -1.97 18.64
C CYS A 44 2.36 -0.93 19.74
N ALA A 45 2.95 0.22 19.40
CA ALA A 45 2.97 1.38 20.28
C ALA A 45 1.53 1.83 20.59
N THR A 46 1.36 2.57 21.69
CA THR A 46 0.05 3.07 22.11
C THR A 46 -0.62 3.85 20.97
N GLY A 47 -1.86 3.51 20.65
CA GLY A 47 -2.64 4.11 19.57
C GLY A 47 -2.53 3.40 18.22
N PHE A 48 -1.68 2.38 18.10
CA PHE A 48 -1.50 1.60 16.87
C PHE A 48 -2.02 0.17 17.04
N CYS A 49 -2.58 -0.38 15.98
CA CYS A 49 -3.08 -1.74 15.91
C CYS A 49 -2.14 -2.61 15.08
N CYS A 50 -2.08 -3.88 15.46
CA CYS A 50 -1.36 -4.87 14.67
C CYS A 50 -2.26 -5.35 13.53
N SER A 51 -1.91 -5.02 12.30
CA SER A 51 -2.57 -5.59 11.13
C SER A 51 -2.41 -7.11 11.11
N GLN A 52 -3.30 -7.80 10.37
CA GLN A 52 -3.18 -9.24 10.11
C GLN A 52 -1.86 -9.64 9.41
N PHE A 53 -1.12 -8.66 8.89
CA PHE A 53 0.16 -8.84 8.19
C PHE A 53 1.38 -8.65 9.10
N GLY A 54 1.15 -8.41 10.40
CA GLY A 54 2.22 -8.29 11.38
C GLY A 54 2.93 -6.94 11.34
N PHE A 55 2.23 -5.87 10.97
CA PHE A 55 2.73 -4.49 11.03
C PHE A 55 1.80 -3.58 11.83
N CYS A 56 2.41 -2.64 12.53
CA CYS A 56 1.73 -1.62 13.32
C CYS A 56 1.28 -0.45 12.44
N GLY A 57 0.06 0.02 12.67
CA GLY A 57 -0.50 1.16 11.97
C GLY A 57 -1.83 1.61 12.57
N THR A 58 -2.48 2.56 11.91
CA THR A 58 -3.77 3.12 12.31
C THR A 58 -4.80 2.97 11.19
N GLY A 59 -6.09 3.03 11.50
CA GLY A 59 -7.16 2.90 10.50
C GLY A 59 -7.68 1.47 10.37
N SER A 60 -8.71 1.26 9.54
CA SER A 60 -9.44 -0.01 9.45
C SER A 60 -8.57 -1.19 9.00
N SER A 61 -7.58 -0.99 8.16
CA SER A 61 -6.69 -2.07 7.70
C SER A 61 -5.76 -2.61 8.80
N PHE A 62 -5.58 -1.84 9.87
CA PHE A 62 -4.78 -2.23 11.05
C PHE A 62 -5.68 -2.56 12.25
N CYS A 63 -6.76 -1.82 12.42
CA CYS A 63 -7.63 -1.85 13.59
C CYS A 63 -8.99 -2.53 13.34
N GLY A 64 -9.26 -2.98 12.11
CA GLY A 64 -10.53 -3.55 11.68
C GLY A 64 -10.49 -5.06 11.52
N SER A 65 -11.10 -5.76 12.49
CA SER A 65 -11.64 -7.12 12.38
C SER A 65 -10.64 -8.28 12.21
N GLY A 66 -9.53 -8.25 12.94
CA GLY A 66 -8.76 -9.45 13.26
C GLY A 66 -8.73 -9.65 14.78
N SER A 67 -9.37 -10.70 15.27
CA SER A 67 -9.16 -11.22 16.64
C SER A 67 -7.72 -11.71 16.79
N GLY A 68 -6.76 -10.79 16.89
CA GLY A 68 -5.47 -11.06 17.47
C GLY A 68 -5.64 -11.13 18.97
N THR A 69 -5.25 -12.24 19.59
CA THR A 69 -5.22 -12.46 21.04
C THR A 69 -4.18 -11.60 21.77
N GLY A 70 -4.23 -10.29 21.54
CA GLY A 70 -3.57 -9.27 22.33
C GLY A 70 -4.62 -8.56 23.16
N THR A 71 -4.73 -8.90 24.43
CA THR A 71 -5.50 -8.14 25.42
C THR A 71 -4.85 -6.76 25.59
N GLY A 72 -5.20 -5.83 24.72
CA GLY A 72 -5.00 -4.40 24.85
C GLY A 72 -6.36 -3.75 25.01
N THR A 73 -6.63 -3.21 26.19
CA THR A 73 -7.87 -2.53 26.56
C THR A 73 -8.10 -1.31 25.68
N GLY A 74 -8.87 -1.47 24.61
CA GLY A 74 -9.48 -0.38 23.86
C GLY A 74 -10.92 -0.16 24.34
N THR A 75 -11.11 0.77 25.27
CA THR A 75 -12.43 1.36 25.53
C THR A 75 -12.78 2.29 24.37
N GLY A 76 -13.67 1.85 23.49
CA GLY A 76 -14.27 2.66 22.43
C GLY A 76 -15.67 2.13 22.12
N ASN A 77 -16.66 2.66 22.83
CA ASN A 77 -18.09 2.45 22.61
C ASN A 77 -18.55 3.33 21.44
N GLY A 78 -19.29 2.76 20.49
CA GLY A 78 -19.82 3.52 19.35
C GLY A 78 -20.57 2.67 18.34
N THR A 79 -21.80 2.28 18.69
CA THR A 79 -22.85 1.82 17.79
C THR A 79 -23.24 2.93 16.80
N GLY A 80 -23.39 2.58 15.51
CA GLY A 80 -23.89 3.48 14.48
C GLY A 80 -24.20 2.79 13.17
N THR A 81 -25.41 2.25 13.04
CA THR A 81 -26.08 1.96 11.78
C THR A 81 -26.36 3.27 11.05
N GLY A 82 -25.79 3.46 9.86
CA GLY A 82 -26.03 4.63 9.01
C GLY A 82 -26.03 4.25 7.54
N THR A 83 -27.23 4.14 6.97
CA THR A 83 -27.48 4.08 5.53
C THR A 83 -27.20 5.46 4.94
N GLY A 84 -26.13 5.60 4.17
CA GLY A 84 -25.75 6.82 3.48
C GLY A 84 -25.27 6.53 2.06
N THR A 85 -26.03 6.95 1.06
CA THR A 85 -25.62 7.04 -0.34
C THR A 85 -24.55 8.12 -0.49
N GLY A 86 -23.30 7.71 -0.60
CA GLY A 86 -22.13 8.56 -0.88
C GLY A 86 -21.17 7.85 -1.84
N SER A 87 -20.70 8.58 -2.84
CA SER A 87 -19.84 8.09 -3.92
C SER A 87 -18.47 7.63 -3.42
N GLY A 88 -18.34 6.31 -3.23
CA GLY A 88 -17.14 5.48 -3.43
C GLY A 88 -15.80 5.91 -2.84
N THR A 89 -15.58 5.70 -1.55
CA THR A 89 -14.25 5.39 -1.02
C THR A 89 -13.88 3.96 -1.46
N GLY A 90 -12.77 3.80 -2.19
CA GLY A 90 -12.31 2.59 -2.90
C GLY A 90 -11.94 1.36 -2.04
N SER A 91 -12.64 1.14 -0.93
CA SER A 91 -12.55 -0.06 -0.09
C SER A 91 -13.32 -1.24 -0.72
N GLY A 92 -13.02 -1.55 -1.99
CA GLY A 92 -13.57 -2.73 -2.66
C GLY A 92 -12.98 -4.02 -2.07
N THR A 93 -13.62 -5.17 -2.26
CA THR A 93 -13.09 -6.50 -1.89
C THR A 93 -12.36 -7.20 -3.05
N GLY A 94 -11.93 -6.42 -4.05
CA GLY A 94 -11.40 -6.96 -5.31
C GLY A 94 -10.15 -7.82 -5.08
N ALA A 95 -10.13 -9.02 -5.62
CA ALA A 95 -8.96 -9.90 -5.58
C ALA A 95 -7.87 -9.43 -6.56
N ILE A 96 -6.63 -9.86 -6.34
CA ILE A 96 -5.56 -9.73 -7.33
C ILE A 96 -5.91 -10.64 -8.51
N THR A 97 -6.05 -10.05 -9.70
CA THR A 97 -6.39 -10.77 -10.94
C THR A 97 -5.24 -10.77 -11.94
N CYS A 98 -4.22 -9.93 -11.73
CA CYS A 98 -3.04 -9.92 -12.57
C CYS A 98 -2.29 -11.26 -12.53
N THR A 99 -2.17 -11.89 -13.70
CA THR A 99 -1.32 -13.07 -13.92
C THR A 99 -0.06 -12.73 -14.71
N SER A 100 -0.12 -11.70 -15.54
CA SER A 100 0.99 -11.15 -16.33
C SER A 100 0.70 -9.71 -16.72
N LYS A 101 1.75 -8.94 -17.01
CA LYS A 101 1.63 -7.56 -17.45
C LYS A 101 1.08 -7.50 -18.89
N ILE A 102 0.03 -6.72 -19.10
CA ILE A 102 -0.59 -6.49 -20.41
C ILE A 102 -0.20 -5.10 -20.92
N PHE A 103 0.32 -5.01 -22.14
CA PHE A 103 0.50 -3.71 -22.81
C PHE A 103 -0.79 -3.34 -23.53
N TYR A 104 -1.51 -2.34 -23.02
CA TYR A 104 -2.78 -1.90 -23.58
C TYR A 104 -2.56 -0.77 -24.59
N THR A 105 -3.38 -0.75 -25.64
CA THR A 105 -3.43 0.34 -26.62
C THR A 105 -4.85 0.90 -26.70
N GLY A 106 -5.01 2.07 -27.31
CA GLY A 106 -6.29 2.75 -27.42
C GLY A 106 -6.55 3.70 -26.26
N ASP A 107 -7.83 4.01 -26.02
CA ASP A 107 -8.29 5.19 -25.30
C ASP A 107 -8.54 4.99 -23.79
N GLY A 108 -8.19 3.83 -23.26
CA GLY A 108 -8.49 3.46 -21.88
C GLY A 108 -9.87 2.83 -21.67
N SER A 109 -10.68 2.67 -22.72
CA SER A 109 -12.01 2.07 -22.58
C SER A 109 -11.97 0.54 -22.50
N THR A 110 -13.01 -0.06 -21.91
CA THR A 110 -13.23 -1.50 -21.95
C THR A 110 -13.43 -2.02 -23.38
N GLY A 111 -13.91 -1.17 -24.30
CA GLY A 111 -14.00 -1.49 -25.74
C GLY A 111 -12.64 -1.77 -26.37
N ASN A 112 -11.57 -1.17 -25.84
CA ASN A 112 -10.18 -1.42 -26.21
C ASN A 112 -9.49 -2.47 -25.32
N GLY A 113 -10.25 -3.19 -24.49
CA GLY A 113 -9.76 -4.27 -23.64
C GLY A 113 -9.15 -3.83 -22.30
N TRP A 114 -9.26 -2.55 -21.93
CA TRP A 114 -8.78 -2.06 -20.64
C TRP A 114 -9.70 -2.53 -19.49
N PRO A 115 -9.16 -2.79 -18.29
CA PRO A 115 -9.97 -3.22 -17.16
C PRO A 115 -10.89 -2.08 -16.69
N ASP A 116 -12.13 -2.39 -16.31
CA ASP A 116 -12.99 -1.45 -15.59
C ASP A 116 -12.67 -1.40 -14.09
N GLU A 117 -13.34 -0.51 -13.35
CA GLU A 117 -13.12 -0.33 -11.90
C GLU A 117 -13.47 -1.57 -11.08
N SER A 118 -14.33 -2.47 -11.61
CA SER A 118 -14.73 -3.70 -10.94
C SER A 118 -13.64 -4.77 -11.00
N ALA A 119 -12.76 -4.69 -12.00
CA ALA A 119 -11.59 -5.56 -12.12
C ALA A 119 -10.43 -5.14 -11.20
N TRP A 120 -10.48 -3.94 -10.62
CA TRP A 120 -9.42 -3.45 -9.72
C TRP A 120 -9.44 -4.19 -8.38
N ALA A 121 -8.26 -4.57 -7.93
CA ALA A 121 -8.10 -5.17 -6.61
C ALA A 121 -8.42 -4.14 -5.51
N SER A 122 -8.67 -4.62 -4.29
CA SER A 122 -8.82 -3.78 -3.12
C SER A 122 -7.53 -3.02 -2.80
N PHE A 123 -7.64 -1.85 -2.15
CA PHE A 123 -6.47 -1.13 -1.67
C PHE A 123 -5.58 -2.01 -0.79
N ASP A 124 -6.16 -2.76 0.14
CA ASP A 124 -5.41 -3.68 1.00
C ASP A 124 -4.65 -4.73 0.18
N ASN A 125 -5.29 -5.36 -0.81
CA ASN A 125 -4.63 -6.34 -1.66
C ASN A 125 -3.48 -5.72 -2.47
N LEU A 126 -3.69 -4.52 -3.01
CA LEU A 126 -2.64 -3.78 -3.72
C LEU A 126 -1.48 -3.39 -2.81
N TRP A 127 -1.77 -2.88 -1.61
CA TRP A 127 -0.76 -2.52 -0.63
C TRP A 127 0.08 -3.73 -0.23
N ASN A 128 -0.58 -4.85 0.10
CA ASN A 128 0.09 -6.09 0.50
C ASN A 128 0.94 -6.68 -0.63
N ALA A 129 0.47 -6.62 -1.87
CA ALA A 129 1.25 -7.06 -3.02
C ALA A 129 2.53 -6.22 -3.18
N ASN A 130 2.48 -4.93 -2.87
CA ASN A 130 3.59 -3.99 -3.08
C ASN A 130 4.47 -3.74 -1.85
N ILE A 131 4.09 -4.18 -0.63
CA ILE A 131 4.78 -3.80 0.61
C ILE A 131 6.28 -4.16 0.61
N ASN A 132 6.64 -5.31 0.05
CA ASN A 132 8.04 -5.72 -0.06
C ASN A 132 8.83 -4.83 -1.03
N VAL A 133 8.19 -4.40 -2.13
CA VAL A 133 8.79 -3.45 -3.08
C VAL A 133 8.97 -2.09 -2.42
N ILE A 134 7.96 -1.60 -1.71
CA ILE A 134 7.98 -0.31 -0.99
C ILE A 134 9.08 -0.29 0.06
N ASN A 135 9.14 -1.31 0.92
CA ASN A 135 10.15 -1.41 1.98
C ASN A 135 11.57 -1.44 1.41
N GLY A 136 11.79 -2.12 0.30
CA GLY A 136 13.10 -2.24 -0.34
C GLY A 136 13.43 -1.16 -1.37
N ALA A 137 12.51 -0.22 -1.63
CA ALA A 137 12.52 0.59 -2.85
C ALA A 137 13.82 1.39 -3.02
N CYS A 138 14.30 2.03 -1.96
CA CYS A 138 15.44 2.93 -2.06
C CYS A 138 16.74 2.22 -2.45
N GLN A 139 17.00 1.06 -1.86
CA GLN A 139 18.18 0.25 -2.15
C GLN A 139 18.03 -0.55 -3.45
N ASN A 140 16.83 -1.12 -3.72
CA ASN A 140 16.59 -1.91 -4.92
C ASN A 140 16.72 -1.07 -6.20
N ASN A 141 16.44 0.23 -6.14
CA ASN A 141 16.66 1.16 -7.25
C ASN A 141 18.08 1.77 -7.27
N GLY A 142 18.96 1.39 -6.34
CA GLY A 142 20.36 1.80 -6.32
C GLY A 142 20.60 3.27 -5.96
N TRP A 143 19.67 3.92 -5.25
CA TRP A 143 19.78 5.36 -4.93
C TRP A 143 20.73 5.70 -3.79
N GLY A 144 21.30 4.68 -3.13
CA GLY A 144 22.33 4.88 -2.09
C GLY A 144 21.82 5.53 -0.80
N VAL A 145 20.51 5.56 -0.59
CA VAL A 145 19.85 6.06 0.63
C VAL A 145 19.19 4.92 1.40
N ALA A 146 18.91 5.16 2.68
CA ALA A 146 18.24 4.19 3.53
C ALA A 146 16.87 3.82 2.97
N ASN A 147 16.53 2.53 3.07
CA ASN A 147 15.18 2.04 2.83
C ASN A 147 14.19 2.64 3.83
N ASN A 148 12.90 2.56 3.52
CA ASN A 148 11.87 3.02 4.42
C ASN A 148 11.96 2.26 5.75
N SER A 149 11.91 3.00 6.86
CA SER A 149 11.64 2.38 8.15
C SER A 149 10.19 1.87 8.18
N PRO A 150 9.86 0.88 9.03
CA PRO A 150 8.48 0.40 9.10
C PRO A 150 7.48 1.46 9.56
N THR A 151 7.93 2.43 10.37
CA THR A 151 7.13 3.61 10.72
C THR A 151 6.82 4.44 9.47
N GLU A 152 7.83 4.76 8.66
CA GLU A 152 7.64 5.52 7.40
C GLU A 152 6.75 4.79 6.40
N THR A 153 6.86 3.46 6.32
CA THR A 153 5.96 2.63 5.51
C THR A 153 4.51 2.75 5.99
N SER A 154 4.27 2.72 7.31
CA SER A 154 2.91 2.90 7.86
C SER A 154 2.37 4.33 7.66
N GLU A 155 3.25 5.33 7.76
CA GLU A 155 2.94 6.73 7.54
C GLU A 155 2.62 7.00 6.07
N LEU A 156 3.35 6.38 5.14
CA LEU A 156 3.06 6.41 3.71
C LEU A 156 1.68 5.85 3.39
N GLN A 157 1.31 4.69 3.95
CA GLN A 157 -0.03 4.13 3.76
C GLN A 157 -1.12 5.07 4.27
N SER A 158 -0.90 5.65 5.46
CA SER A 158 -1.83 6.58 6.10
C SER A 158 -1.95 7.89 5.30
N ALA A 159 -0.84 8.40 4.76
CA ALA A 159 -0.82 9.57 3.89
C ALA A 159 -1.62 9.31 2.60
N ILE A 160 -1.40 8.17 1.94
CA ILE A 160 -2.14 7.80 0.73
C ILE A 160 -3.65 7.79 0.99
N THR A 161 -4.11 7.05 1.99
CA THR A 161 -5.54 6.89 2.29
C THR A 161 -6.19 8.21 2.73
N SER A 162 -5.52 8.99 3.59
CA SER A 162 -6.07 10.26 4.09
C SER A 162 -6.14 11.35 3.03
N ILE A 163 -5.09 11.51 2.21
CA ILE A 163 -5.07 12.51 1.15
C ILE A 163 -6.06 12.12 0.04
N ALA A 164 -6.10 10.85 -0.37
CA ALA A 164 -7.06 10.33 -1.34
C ALA A 164 -8.51 10.66 -0.93
N ALA A 165 -8.87 10.34 0.32
CA ALA A 165 -10.19 10.64 0.88
C ALA A 165 -10.49 12.16 0.88
N SER A 166 -9.52 13.00 1.27
CA SER A 166 -9.70 14.46 1.28
C SER A 166 -9.82 15.07 -0.12
N ALA A 167 -9.15 14.47 -1.11
CA ALA A 167 -9.10 14.95 -2.48
C ALA A 167 -10.30 14.48 -3.30
N GLY A 168 -10.98 13.41 -2.87
CA GLY A 168 -11.99 12.71 -3.67
C GLY A 168 -11.36 11.91 -4.81
N VAL A 169 -10.17 11.35 -4.59
CA VAL A 169 -9.45 10.50 -5.56
C VAL A 169 -9.41 9.08 -5.01
N ASP A 170 -9.53 8.07 -5.86
CA ASP A 170 -9.44 6.67 -5.43
C ASP A 170 -8.02 6.37 -4.90
N GLU A 171 -7.94 5.89 -3.65
CA GLU A 171 -6.68 5.58 -2.97
C GLU A 171 -5.84 4.52 -3.69
N ARG A 172 -6.48 3.61 -4.45
CA ARG A 172 -5.80 2.62 -5.29
C ARG A 172 -5.04 3.29 -6.42
N TYR A 173 -5.60 4.35 -6.99
CA TYR A 173 -4.93 5.12 -8.04
C TYR A 173 -3.77 5.96 -7.48
N VAL A 174 -3.94 6.54 -6.28
CA VAL A 174 -2.84 7.22 -5.58
C VAL A 174 -1.68 6.25 -5.32
N LEU A 175 -1.96 5.05 -4.78
CA LEU A 175 -0.95 4.00 -4.57
C LEU A 175 -0.28 3.57 -5.89
N ALA A 176 -1.07 3.31 -6.93
CA ALA A 176 -0.53 2.89 -8.23
C ALA A 176 0.43 3.96 -8.80
N THR A 177 0.12 5.24 -8.62
CA THR A 177 0.97 6.36 -9.02
C THR A 177 2.25 6.43 -8.17
N VAL A 178 2.15 6.36 -6.83
CA VAL A 178 3.33 6.32 -5.94
C VAL A 178 4.29 5.20 -6.33
N VAL A 179 3.78 4.00 -6.55
CA VAL A 179 4.62 2.85 -6.93
C VAL A 179 5.17 3.02 -8.35
N GLN A 180 4.42 3.61 -9.27
CA GLN A 180 4.91 3.88 -10.62
C GLN A 180 6.06 4.87 -10.61
N GLU A 181 5.97 5.93 -9.80
CA GLU A 181 6.93 7.03 -9.77
C GLU A 181 8.19 6.72 -8.97
N SER A 182 8.03 6.12 -7.78
CA SER A 182 9.13 6.00 -6.81
C SER A 182 9.33 4.60 -6.24
N LYS A 183 8.49 3.64 -6.65
CA LYS A 183 8.33 2.35 -5.97
C LYS A 183 7.98 2.48 -4.48
N GLY A 184 7.64 3.69 -4.00
CA GLY A 184 7.35 3.99 -2.60
C GLY A 184 8.55 4.39 -1.74
N CYS A 185 9.73 4.66 -2.30
CA CYS A 185 10.86 5.17 -1.50
C CYS A 185 10.58 6.61 -1.05
N VAL A 186 10.52 6.85 0.26
CA VAL A 186 10.26 8.21 0.79
C VAL A 186 11.43 9.19 0.56
N ARG A 187 12.59 8.66 0.13
CA ARG A 187 13.81 9.42 -0.21
C ARG A 187 14.14 9.31 -1.71
N VAL A 188 13.13 9.10 -2.55
CA VAL A 188 13.31 9.01 -4.01
C VAL A 188 14.04 10.25 -4.55
N PRO A 189 15.04 10.09 -5.43
CA PRO A 189 15.71 11.23 -6.05
C PRO A 189 14.73 12.16 -6.76
N THR A 190 14.97 13.46 -6.65
CA THR A 190 14.32 14.44 -7.52
C THR A 190 14.77 14.23 -8.96
N THR A 191 13.85 13.94 -9.87
CA THR A 191 14.16 13.93 -11.30
C THR A 191 14.14 15.36 -11.86
N GLN A 192 14.96 15.60 -12.88
CA GLN A 192 15.03 16.89 -13.55
C GLN A 192 14.42 16.77 -14.94
N GLY A 193 13.27 17.43 -15.15
CA GLY A 193 12.68 17.67 -16.45
C GLY A 193 12.70 19.16 -16.78
N PHE A 194 11.61 19.65 -17.37
CA PHE A 194 11.34 21.10 -17.45
C PHE A 194 11.24 21.72 -16.05
N TRP A 195 10.63 20.97 -15.13
CA TRP A 195 10.57 21.25 -13.70
C TRP A 195 11.47 20.29 -12.92
N ALA A 196 11.82 20.68 -11.69
CA ALA A 196 12.28 19.71 -10.72
C ALA A 196 11.07 18.91 -10.25
N ASN A 197 11.17 17.58 -10.22
CA ASN A 197 10.08 16.68 -9.89
C ASN A 197 10.41 15.91 -8.60
N PRO A 198 10.28 16.52 -7.42
CA PRO A 198 10.62 15.87 -6.16
C PRO A 198 9.54 14.90 -5.67
N GLY A 199 9.88 14.17 -4.61
CA GLY A 199 8.91 13.46 -3.79
C GLY A 199 8.39 12.16 -4.38
N LEU A 200 7.59 11.46 -3.57
CA LEU A 200 7.06 10.12 -3.83
C LEU A 200 6.28 9.98 -5.14
N MET A 201 5.68 11.08 -5.61
CA MET A 201 4.85 11.12 -6.81
C MET A 201 5.49 11.96 -7.93
N GLN A 202 6.77 12.38 -7.78
CA GLN A 202 7.54 13.10 -8.81
C GLN A 202 6.77 14.30 -9.39
N ASP A 203 6.14 15.08 -8.52
CA ASP A 203 5.24 16.16 -8.88
C ASP A 203 5.99 17.44 -9.32
N ALA A 204 5.41 18.21 -10.24
CA ALA A 204 6.07 19.35 -10.86
C ALA A 204 6.35 20.48 -9.84
N ASN A 205 7.62 20.79 -9.58
CA ASN A 205 8.10 21.75 -8.58
C ASN A 205 7.41 21.60 -7.21
N GLY A 206 7.26 20.35 -6.75
CA GLY A 206 6.90 20.08 -5.36
C GLY A 206 7.81 20.77 -4.36
N THR A 207 7.29 20.94 -3.15
CA THR A 207 8.07 21.54 -2.04
C THR A 207 8.46 20.51 -1.00
N ASN A 208 7.90 19.29 -1.08
CA ASN A 208 8.11 18.23 -0.12
C ASN A 208 9.06 17.17 -0.67
N THR A 209 10.13 16.89 0.06
CA THR A 209 11.08 15.84 -0.27
C THR A 209 11.91 15.44 0.95
N CYS A 210 12.23 14.16 1.09
CA CYS A 210 13.28 13.70 1.99
C CYS A 210 14.61 13.40 1.27
N TRP A 211 14.68 13.67 -0.04
CA TRP A 211 15.93 13.62 -0.79
C TRP A 211 16.72 14.92 -0.61
N LEU A 212 18.00 14.79 -0.23
CA LEU A 212 18.92 15.92 -0.07
C LEU A 212 19.98 15.96 -1.19
N GLY A 213 20.27 14.80 -1.80
CA GLY A 213 21.28 14.67 -2.85
C GLY A 213 21.77 13.22 -2.98
N PRO A 214 22.69 12.93 -3.92
CA PRO A 214 23.23 11.58 -4.12
C PRO A 214 23.74 10.93 -2.83
N GLY A 215 23.12 9.81 -2.43
CA GLY A 215 23.45 9.09 -1.20
C GLY A 215 23.04 9.81 0.10
N GLN A 216 22.25 10.89 0.01
CA GLN A 216 21.84 11.73 1.12
C GLN A 216 20.31 11.87 1.15
N GLY A 217 19.70 11.39 2.23
CA GLY A 217 18.29 11.58 2.51
C GLY A 217 18.07 11.84 3.99
N ILE A 218 16.96 12.50 4.33
CA ILE A 218 16.54 12.68 5.71
C ILE A 218 16.17 11.30 6.26
N ASP A 219 16.78 10.89 7.36
CA ASP A 219 16.57 9.57 7.97
C ASP A 219 16.45 9.66 9.50
N PRO A 220 15.26 9.38 10.09
CA PRO A 220 14.00 9.06 9.42
C PRO A 220 13.39 10.26 8.67
N CYS A 221 12.67 9.99 7.58
CA CYS A 221 11.89 10.96 6.82
C CYS A 221 10.68 11.42 7.65
N PRO A 222 10.57 12.72 7.99
CA PRO A 222 9.47 13.25 8.79
C PRO A 222 8.10 13.00 8.17
N ASN A 223 7.14 12.55 8.98
CA ASN A 223 5.76 12.27 8.54
C ASN A 223 5.11 13.44 7.78
N ASN A 224 5.33 14.69 8.20
CA ASN A 224 4.77 15.85 7.50
C ASN A 224 5.30 16.00 6.06
N LEU A 225 6.53 15.56 5.79
CA LEU A 225 7.07 15.52 4.43
C LEU A 225 6.49 14.34 3.64
N ILE A 226 6.25 13.20 4.27
CA ILE A 226 5.56 12.06 3.64
C ILE A 226 4.15 12.45 3.21
N VAL A 227 3.38 13.05 4.11
CA VAL A 227 2.04 13.60 3.82
C VAL A 227 2.11 14.65 2.73
N GLY A 228 3.06 15.58 2.81
CA GLY A 228 3.25 16.63 1.81
C GLY A 228 3.57 16.09 0.41
N MET A 229 4.41 15.06 0.30
CA MET A 229 4.72 14.42 -0.99
C MET A 229 3.49 13.74 -1.63
N ILE A 230 2.62 13.14 -0.83
CA ILE A 230 1.35 12.58 -1.35
C ILE A 230 0.37 13.70 -1.72
N GLN A 231 0.31 14.77 -0.91
CA GLN A 231 -0.52 15.94 -1.17
C GLN A 231 -0.15 16.63 -2.49
N ASP A 232 1.13 16.87 -2.72
CA ASP A 232 1.64 17.56 -3.91
C ASP A 232 1.26 16.77 -5.19
N GLY A 233 1.49 15.46 -5.23
CA GLY A 233 1.09 14.64 -6.39
C GLY A 233 -0.41 14.43 -6.55
N THR A 234 -1.17 14.31 -5.45
CA THR A 234 -2.61 14.03 -5.53
C THR A 234 -3.44 15.29 -5.82
N THR A 235 -3.04 16.42 -5.23
CA THR A 235 -3.79 17.68 -5.29
C THR A 235 -3.08 18.79 -6.06
N GLY A 236 -1.91 18.51 -6.60
CA GLY A 236 -1.16 19.43 -7.44
C GLY A 236 -0.34 20.43 -6.64
N THR A 237 0.51 21.13 -7.37
CA THR A 237 1.37 22.19 -6.87
C THR A 237 0.99 23.51 -7.53
N ALA A 238 1.73 24.58 -7.23
CA ALA A 238 1.60 25.83 -7.98
C ALA A 238 2.05 25.70 -9.45
N SER A 239 2.85 24.69 -9.81
CA SER A 239 3.45 24.52 -11.15
C SER A 239 2.82 23.39 -11.97
N GLY A 240 1.98 22.54 -11.37
CA GLY A 240 1.38 21.41 -12.07
C GLY A 240 0.13 20.86 -11.42
N SER A 241 -0.74 20.30 -12.26
CA SER A 241 -1.95 19.59 -11.86
C SER A 241 -1.61 18.27 -11.17
N GLY A 242 -2.27 17.99 -10.04
CA GLY A 242 -2.26 16.66 -9.43
C GLY A 242 -3.36 15.77 -9.99
N LEU A 243 -3.43 14.53 -9.48
CA LEU A 243 -4.41 13.53 -9.91
C LEU A 243 -5.85 14.07 -9.92
N LYS A 244 -6.24 14.82 -8.87
CA LYS A 244 -7.57 15.41 -8.74
C LYS A 244 -7.90 16.34 -9.91
N GLN A 245 -7.00 17.27 -10.24
CA GLN A 245 -7.21 18.25 -11.30
C GLN A 245 -7.26 17.58 -12.67
N LEU A 246 -6.40 16.58 -12.89
CA LEU A 246 -6.37 15.84 -14.15
C LEU A 246 -7.66 15.06 -14.37
N LEU A 247 -8.15 14.34 -13.35
CA LEU A 247 -9.44 13.65 -13.42
C LEU A 247 -10.60 14.63 -13.72
N ALA A 248 -10.62 15.80 -13.06
CA ALA A 248 -11.65 16.81 -13.27
C ALA A 248 -11.59 17.49 -14.65
N SER A 249 -10.46 17.41 -15.36
CA SER A 249 -10.28 18.02 -16.69
C SER A 249 -10.83 17.16 -17.84
N LEU A 250 -11.14 15.89 -17.59
CA LEU A 250 -11.54 14.92 -18.60
C LEU A 250 -13.06 14.90 -18.79
N SER A 251 -13.51 14.58 -20.00
CA SER A 251 -14.93 14.37 -20.31
C SER A 251 -15.39 12.93 -20.02
N THR A 252 -14.45 12.00 -19.84
CA THR A 252 -14.71 10.60 -19.49
C THR A 252 -14.86 10.45 -17.98
N THR A 253 -15.37 9.30 -17.54
CA THR A 253 -15.53 8.97 -16.12
C THR A 253 -15.03 7.56 -15.83
N GLY A 254 -15.01 7.18 -14.54
CA GLY A 254 -14.61 5.84 -14.08
C GLY A 254 -13.17 5.47 -14.48
N ALA A 255 -12.96 4.18 -14.75
CA ALA A 255 -11.64 3.64 -15.07
C ALA A 255 -10.97 4.29 -16.28
N GLN A 256 -11.75 4.61 -17.33
CA GLN A 256 -11.20 5.26 -18.52
C GLN A 256 -10.60 6.63 -18.18
N ALA A 257 -11.28 7.42 -17.33
CA ALA A 257 -10.76 8.70 -16.86
C ALA A 257 -9.46 8.53 -16.07
N VAL A 258 -9.32 7.47 -15.26
CA VAL A 258 -8.08 7.17 -14.54
C VAL A 258 -6.92 6.89 -15.48
N TYR A 259 -7.11 6.09 -16.54
CA TYR A 259 -6.04 5.80 -17.49
C TYR A 259 -5.65 7.00 -18.35
N GLN A 260 -6.63 7.83 -18.71
CA GLN A 260 -6.41 9.11 -19.39
C GLN A 260 -5.72 10.13 -18.48
N ALA A 261 -6.09 10.22 -17.21
CA ALA A 261 -5.43 11.07 -16.22
C ALA A 261 -3.98 10.61 -15.98
N ALA A 262 -3.72 9.30 -15.92
CA ALA A 262 -2.37 8.76 -15.85
C ALA A 262 -1.53 9.19 -17.06
N ARG A 263 -2.14 9.24 -18.24
CA ARG A 263 -1.46 9.72 -19.44
C ARG A 263 -1.09 11.20 -19.34
N LEU A 264 -2.03 12.01 -18.86
CA LEU A 264 -1.82 13.44 -18.63
C LEU A 264 -0.76 13.70 -17.55
N TYR A 265 -0.73 12.90 -16.48
CA TYR A 265 0.25 13.03 -15.40
C TYR A 265 1.67 12.80 -15.92
N ASN A 266 1.87 11.76 -16.74
CA ASN A 266 3.16 11.39 -17.31
C ASN A 266 3.66 12.31 -18.43
N SER A 267 2.75 12.84 -19.25
CA SER A 267 3.14 13.50 -20.52
C SER A 267 2.55 14.89 -20.75
N GLY A 268 1.67 15.36 -19.87
CA GLY A 268 0.95 16.63 -20.00
C GLY A 268 -0.09 16.68 -21.12
N SER A 269 -0.26 15.61 -21.91
CA SER A 269 -1.20 15.59 -23.05
C SER A 269 -1.69 14.18 -23.39
N ILE A 270 -2.89 14.10 -23.97
CA ILE A 270 -3.40 12.89 -24.62
C ILE A 270 -3.15 13.03 -26.13
N PRO A 271 -2.58 12.02 -26.80
CA PRO A 271 -2.41 12.02 -28.25
C PRO A 271 -3.73 12.29 -29.00
N SER A 272 -3.65 12.93 -30.16
CA SER A 272 -4.84 13.37 -30.91
C SER A 272 -5.73 12.23 -31.40
N ASP A 273 -5.18 11.04 -31.56
CA ASP A 273 -5.91 9.82 -31.91
C ASP A 273 -6.52 9.11 -30.67
N GLY A 274 -6.29 9.65 -29.48
CA GLY A 274 -6.73 9.09 -28.21
C GLY A 274 -5.91 7.90 -27.71
N ASN A 275 -4.90 7.43 -28.45
CA ASN A 275 -4.16 6.23 -28.09
C ASN A 275 -3.15 6.52 -26.96
N LEU A 276 -3.43 6.01 -25.77
CA LEU A 276 -2.63 6.28 -24.56
C LEU A 276 -1.21 5.70 -24.63
N SER A 277 -0.93 4.79 -25.57
CA SER A 277 0.40 4.22 -25.78
C SER A 277 1.30 5.01 -26.73
N GLU A 278 0.79 6.06 -27.40
CA GLU A 278 1.52 6.80 -28.43
C GLU A 278 2.43 7.91 -27.86
N GLY A 279 3.25 8.53 -28.71
CA GLY A 279 4.38 9.41 -28.34
C GLY A 279 4.07 10.59 -27.40
N GLY A 280 5.11 11.14 -26.76
CA GLY A 280 5.04 12.28 -25.82
C GLY A 280 5.78 12.03 -24.49
N ALA A 281 5.64 10.83 -23.91
CA ALA A 281 6.44 10.32 -22.79
C ALA A 281 6.39 8.78 -22.74
N THR A 282 6.65 8.16 -21.57
CA THR A 282 6.69 6.69 -21.38
C THR A 282 5.42 6.02 -21.89
N SER A 283 5.53 5.25 -22.98
CA SER A 283 4.38 4.66 -23.69
C SER A 283 3.59 3.66 -22.84
N SER A 284 4.25 2.96 -21.91
CA SER A 284 3.58 1.99 -21.04
C SER A 284 2.86 2.62 -19.85
N TYR A 285 3.00 3.92 -19.57
CA TYR A 285 2.63 4.49 -18.27
C TYR A 285 1.16 4.20 -17.89
N SER A 286 0.20 4.51 -18.77
CA SER A 286 -1.21 4.22 -18.50
C SER A 286 -1.48 2.71 -18.39
N SER A 287 -0.84 1.90 -19.24
CA SER A 287 -0.94 0.44 -19.13
C SER A 287 -0.39 -0.06 -17.80
N ASP A 288 0.70 0.52 -17.31
CA ASP A 288 1.35 0.15 -16.06
C ASP A 288 0.44 0.47 -14.88
N ILE A 289 -0.22 1.62 -14.89
CA ILE A 289 -1.26 1.97 -13.91
C ILE A 289 -2.42 0.96 -13.95
N ALA A 290 -2.94 0.61 -15.13
CA ALA A 290 -4.01 -0.37 -15.26
C ALA A 290 -3.60 -1.75 -14.70
N ASN A 291 -2.38 -2.20 -15.00
CA ASN A 291 -1.82 -3.45 -14.47
C ASN A 291 -1.62 -3.39 -12.95
N ARG A 292 -1.15 -2.27 -12.41
CA ARG A 292 -1.01 -2.09 -10.95
C ARG A 292 -2.36 -2.16 -10.26
N LEU A 293 -3.40 -1.58 -10.85
CA LEU A 293 -4.75 -1.60 -10.30
C LEU A 293 -5.38 -3.00 -10.31
N THR A 294 -4.96 -3.90 -11.21
CA THR A 294 -5.34 -5.33 -11.17
C THR A 294 -4.38 -6.20 -10.33
N GLY A 295 -3.33 -5.60 -9.77
CA GLY A 295 -2.44 -6.22 -8.80
C GLY A 295 -1.09 -6.69 -9.33
N CYS A 296 -0.67 -6.27 -10.53
CA CYS A 296 0.68 -6.57 -11.01
C CYS A 296 1.74 -5.80 -10.20
N VAL A 297 2.83 -6.49 -9.88
CA VAL A 297 4.01 -5.91 -9.21
C VAL A 297 5.23 -6.10 -10.10
N PHE A 298 5.86 -4.99 -10.47
CA PHE A 298 7.06 -4.92 -11.32
C PHE A 298 7.75 -3.56 -11.13
#